data_AF-A0A6I7Y7Y9-F1
#
_entry.id   AF-A0A6I7Y7Y9-F1
#
_cell.length_a   1.000
_cell.length_b   1.000
_cell.length_c   1.000
_cell.angle_alpha   90.00
_cell.angle_beta   90.00
_cell.angle_gamma   90.00
#
_symmetry.space_group_name_H-M   'P 1'
#
loop_
_entity.id
_entity.type
_entity.pdbx_description
1 polymer ?
#
loop_
_entity_poly.entity_id
_entity_poly.type
_entity_poly.pdbx_seq_one_letter_code
_entity_poly.pdbx_strand_id
1 'polypeptide(L)'
;MADADEEAEEAVAPGDRGLGARDALLTEMHKTARTLRIGTRNYGVTYYLSRILLICLSSVVAAGANLADSKGNWMVIWIPVLAVVVAAMTALDTWLKPQQKWQDFMESRDALALLVIDFRHGLPFEEAHLRFSDLREQHRTRNIF
;
A
#
# COMPACT_ATOMS: atom_id res chain seq x y z
N MET A 1 -47.31 49.13 3.30
CA MET A 1 -45.87 48.99 3.54
C MET A 1 -45.67 47.52 3.86
N ALA A 2 -45.52 46.74 2.79
CA ALA A 2 -45.47 45.29 2.80
C ALA A 2 -44.05 44.94 2.35
N ASP A 3 -43.20 44.57 3.30
CA ASP A 3 -41.95 43.89 2.99
C ASP A 3 -42.20 42.41 3.28
N ALA A 4 -42.44 41.70 2.18
CA ALA A 4 -42.35 40.27 2.11
C ALA A 4 -40.87 39.92 2.20
N ASP A 5 -40.41 39.58 3.40
CA ASP A 5 -39.22 38.74 3.59
C ASP A 5 -39.58 37.33 3.10
N GLU A 6 -39.64 37.22 1.77
CA GLU A 6 -39.61 35.98 1.03
C GLU A 6 -38.16 35.51 1.06
N GLU A 7 -37.76 34.95 2.20
CA GLU A 7 -36.55 34.12 2.31
C GLU A 7 -36.68 33.03 1.26
N ALA A 8 -36.01 33.24 0.12
CA ALA A 8 -35.78 32.24 -0.89
C ALA A 8 -34.97 31.11 -0.24
N GLU A 9 -35.70 30.18 0.36
CA GLU A 9 -35.25 28.82 0.62
C GLU A 9 -34.91 28.23 -0.75
N GLU A 10 -33.68 28.47 -1.18
CA GLU A 10 -33.09 27.97 -2.40
C GLU A 10 -33.09 26.45 -2.28
N ALA A 11 -34.18 25.84 -2.73
CA ALA A 11 -34.41 24.42 -2.73
C ALA A 11 -33.38 23.78 -3.66
N VAL A 12 -32.20 23.46 -3.10
CA VAL A 12 -31.17 22.65 -3.75
C VAL A 12 -31.86 21.42 -4.30
N ALA A 13 -31.95 21.34 -5.63
CA ALA A 13 -32.67 20.29 -6.31
C ALA A 13 -32.17 18.92 -5.79
N PRO A 14 -33.06 17.95 -5.52
CA PRO A 14 -32.68 16.66 -4.95
C PRO A 14 -31.63 15.90 -5.78
N GLY A 15 -31.49 16.22 -7.07
CA GLY A 15 -30.46 15.69 -7.96
C GLY A 15 -29.02 16.15 -7.65
N ASP A 16 -28.83 17.36 -7.12
CA ASP A 16 -27.48 17.90 -6.82
C ASP A 16 -26.84 17.22 -5.62
N ARG A 17 -27.64 16.83 -4.62
CA ARG A 17 -27.15 16.08 -3.44
C ARG A 17 -26.67 14.67 -3.82
N GLY A 18 -27.36 14.02 -4.77
CA GLY A 18 -27.01 12.68 -5.26
C GLY A 18 -25.74 12.67 -6.12
N LEU A 19 -25.56 13.68 -6.97
CA LEU A 19 -24.36 13.84 -7.80
C LEU A 19 -23.13 14.19 -6.94
N GLY A 20 -23.29 15.13 -5.99
CA GLY A 20 -22.22 15.49 -5.06
C GLY A 20 -21.75 14.32 -4.19
N ALA A 21 -22.67 13.48 -3.70
CA ALA A 21 -22.34 12.28 -2.95
C ALA A 21 -21.59 11.24 -3.80
N ARG A 22 -22.01 11.05 -5.06
CA ARG A 22 -21.36 10.14 -6.00
C ARG A 22 -19.92 10.56 -6.29
N ASP A 23 -19.69 11.85 -6.53
CA ASP A 23 -18.37 12.40 -6.81
C ASP A 23 -17.44 12.38 -5.58
N ALA A 24 -18.01 12.60 -4.39
CA ALA A 24 -17.29 12.45 -3.13
C ALA A 24 -16.80 11.01 -2.91
N LEU A 25 -17.66 10.02 -3.13
CA LEU A 25 -17.30 8.60 -3.01
C LEU A 25 -16.24 8.20 -4.06
N LEU A 26 -16.39 8.64 -5.31
CA LEU A 26 -15.37 8.44 -6.34
C LEU A 26 -14.03 9.05 -5.92
N THR A 27 -14.02 10.26 -5.39
CA THR A 27 -12.80 10.94 -4.93
C THR A 27 -12.12 10.15 -3.81
N GLU A 28 -12.90 9.63 -2.85
CA GLU A 28 -12.37 8.82 -1.76
C GLU A 28 -11.81 7.48 -2.25
N MET A 29 -12.50 6.80 -3.17
CA MET A 29 -12.01 5.58 -3.80
C MET A 29 -10.68 5.82 -4.54
N HIS A 30 -10.57 6.91 -5.33
CA HIS A 30 -9.32 7.25 -6.03
C HIS A 30 -8.18 7.60 -5.07
N LYS A 31 -8.47 8.34 -3.99
CA LYS A 31 -7.49 8.65 -2.95
C LYS A 31 -6.97 7.37 -2.31
N THR A 32 -7.87 6.44 -1.99
CA THR A 32 -7.52 5.13 -1.43
C THR A 32 -6.69 4.32 -2.42
N ALA A 33 -7.10 4.23 -3.69
CA ALA A 33 -6.37 3.53 -4.74
C ALA A 33 -4.94 4.08 -4.93
N ARG A 34 -4.76 5.40 -4.85
CA ARG A 34 -3.44 6.03 -4.90
C ARG A 34 -2.58 5.62 -3.71
N THR A 35 -3.14 5.65 -2.50
CA THR A 35 -2.44 5.23 -1.28
C THR A 35 -2.03 3.76 -1.37
N LEU A 36 -2.94 2.88 -1.79
CA LEU A 36 -2.64 1.45 -1.98
C LEU A 36 -1.54 1.24 -3.01
N ARG A 37 -1.62 1.90 -4.15
CA ARG A 37 -0.58 1.81 -5.19
C ARG A 37 0.79 2.25 -4.69
N ILE A 38 0.87 3.32 -3.90
CA ILE A 38 2.12 3.77 -3.28
C ILE A 38 2.62 2.75 -2.26
N GLY A 39 1.74 2.25 -1.38
CA GLY A 39 2.07 1.25 -0.37
C GLY A 39 2.62 -0.03 -1.00
N THR A 40 1.91 -0.57 -2.00
CA THR A 40 2.37 -1.69 -2.81
C THR A 40 3.73 -1.35 -3.44
N ARG A 41 3.87 -0.27 -4.22
CA ARG A 41 5.17 0.03 -4.85
C ARG A 41 6.33 0.11 -3.85
N ASN A 42 6.13 0.80 -2.73
CA ASN A 42 7.16 0.94 -1.70
C ASN A 42 7.52 -0.41 -1.09
N TYR A 43 6.54 -1.23 -0.72
CA TYR A 43 6.81 -2.55 -0.15
C TYR A 43 7.57 -3.45 -1.14
N GLY A 44 7.17 -3.47 -2.41
CA GLY A 44 7.87 -4.23 -3.44
C GLY A 44 9.31 -3.76 -3.62
N VAL A 45 9.54 -2.45 -3.70
CA VAL A 45 10.88 -1.85 -3.82
C VAL A 45 11.73 -2.18 -2.60
N THR A 46 11.21 -1.97 -1.39
CA THR A 46 11.93 -2.25 -0.15
C THR A 46 12.31 -3.73 -0.04
N TYR A 47 11.41 -4.64 -0.41
CA TYR A 47 11.65 -6.08 -0.41
C TYR A 47 12.75 -6.50 -1.38
N TYR A 48 12.72 -6.02 -2.63
CA TYR A 48 13.78 -6.34 -3.59
C TYR A 48 15.13 -5.72 -3.19
N LEU A 49 15.12 -4.49 -2.68
CA LEU A 49 16.33 -3.84 -2.18
C LEU A 49 16.93 -4.58 -1.00
N SER A 50 16.12 -4.99 -0.01
CA SER A 50 16.61 -5.77 1.13
C SER A 50 17.20 -7.09 0.69
N ARG A 51 16.62 -7.75 -0.32
CA ARG A 51 17.11 -9.02 -0.85
C ARG A 51 18.43 -8.88 -1.60
N ILE A 52 18.57 -7.85 -2.43
CA ILE A 52 19.85 -7.52 -3.09
C ILE A 52 20.92 -7.24 -2.04
N LEU A 53 20.58 -6.46 -1.01
CA LEU A 53 21.50 -6.12 0.07
C LEU A 53 21.93 -7.38 0.84
N LEU A 54 21.00 -8.29 1.14
CA LEU A 54 21.28 -9.57 1.79
C LEU A 54 22.23 -10.44 0.95
N ILE A 55 22.03 -10.51 -0.37
CA ILE A 55 22.93 -11.24 -1.29
C ILE A 55 24.33 -10.62 -1.27
N CYS A 56 24.43 -9.29 -1.36
CA CYS A 56 25.71 -8.59 -1.32
C CYS A 56 26.43 -8.82 0.00
N LEU A 57 25.74 -8.65 1.13
CA LEU A 57 26.32 -8.86 2.46
C LEU A 57 26.73 -10.31 2.68
N SER A 58 25.91 -11.26 2.26
CA SER A 58 26.25 -12.69 2.35
C SER A 58 27.48 -13.02 1.51
N SER A 59 27.60 -12.43 0.33
CA SER A 59 28.78 -12.58 -0.53
C SER A 59 30.04 -12.01 0.12
N VAL A 60 29.94 -10.84 0.79
CA VAL A 60 31.06 -10.25 1.53
C VAL A 60 31.49 -11.14 2.70
N VAL A 61 30.53 -11.64 3.48
CA VAL A 61 30.81 -12.55 4.61
C VAL A 61 31.48 -13.84 4.10
N ALA A 62 30.98 -14.41 3.00
CA ALA A 62 31.55 -15.62 2.40
C ALA A 62 32.94 -15.38 1.80
N ALA A 63 33.20 -14.21 1.23
CA ALA A 63 34.49 -13.84 0.64
C ALA A 63 35.53 -13.42 1.69
N GLY A 64 35.22 -13.51 2.99
CA GLY A 64 36.06 -13.00 4.08
C GLY A 64 37.52 -13.43 4.05
N ALA A 65 37.78 -14.71 3.73
CA ALA A 65 39.15 -15.22 3.61
C ALA A 65 39.91 -14.60 2.43
N ASN A 66 39.26 -14.41 1.28
CA ASN A 66 39.85 -13.76 0.11
C ASN A 66 40.03 -12.24 0.30
N LEU A 67 39.19 -11.63 1.14
CA LEU A 67 39.28 -10.21 1.49
C LEU A 67 40.45 -9.90 2.42
N ALA A 68 40.83 -10.84 3.30
CA ALA A 68 41.95 -10.69 4.22
C ALA A 68 43.31 -10.50 3.53
N ASP A 69 43.49 -11.15 2.37
CA ASP A 69 44.72 -11.04 1.56
C ASP A 69 44.68 -9.90 0.53
N SER A 70 43.63 -9.07 0.53
CA SER A 70 43.41 -8.00 -0.45
C SER A 70 43.56 -6.60 0.16
N LYS A 71 43.57 -5.55 -0.70
CA LYS A 71 43.53 -4.15 -0.27
C LYS A 71 42.26 -3.77 0.53
N GLY A 72 41.26 -4.65 0.57
CA GLY A 72 40.00 -4.50 1.31
C GLY A 72 39.99 -5.05 2.74
N ASN A 73 41.14 -5.39 3.33
CA ASN A 73 41.24 -6.04 4.64
C ASN A 73 40.50 -5.31 5.79
N TRP A 74 40.31 -3.98 5.71
CA TRP A 74 39.51 -3.23 6.70
C TRP A 74 38.06 -3.73 6.84
N MET A 75 37.51 -4.33 5.77
CA MET A 75 36.16 -4.88 5.74
C MET A 75 36.05 -6.19 6.53
N VAL A 76 37.17 -6.90 6.76
CA VAL A 76 37.23 -8.16 7.53
C VAL A 76 36.82 -7.94 8.98
N ILE A 77 37.18 -6.79 9.57
CA ILE A 77 36.81 -6.41 10.94
C ILE A 77 35.28 -6.36 11.11
N TRP A 78 34.55 -6.01 10.04
CA TRP A 78 33.10 -5.87 10.06
C TRP A 78 32.35 -7.17 9.77
N ILE A 79 33.02 -8.24 9.33
CA ILE A 79 32.39 -9.51 8.95
C ILE A 79 31.50 -10.09 10.07
N PRO A 80 31.92 -10.14 11.35
CA PRO A 80 31.06 -10.65 12.42
C PRO A 80 29.76 -9.87 12.55
N VAL A 81 29.82 -8.53 12.44
CA VAL A 81 28.64 -7.66 12.49
C VAL A 81 27.75 -7.89 11.27
N LEU A 82 28.34 -7.97 10.07
CA LEU A 82 27.60 -8.24 8.84
C LEU A 82 26.91 -9.61 8.87
N ALA A 83 27.54 -10.64 9.45
CA ALA A 83 26.95 -11.95 9.61
C ALA A 83 25.71 -11.92 10.53
N VAL A 84 25.76 -11.18 11.63
CA VAL A 84 24.59 -10.97 12.52
C VAL A 84 23.47 -10.23 11.77
N VAL A 85 23.81 -9.19 11.00
CA VAL A 85 22.84 -8.46 10.18
C VAL A 85 22.19 -9.38 9.14
N VAL A 86 22.98 -10.18 8.42
CA VAL A 86 22.47 -11.15 7.44
C VAL A 86 21.54 -12.16 8.11
N ALA A 87 21.92 -12.71 9.25
CA ALA A 87 21.09 -13.66 9.98
C ALA A 87 19.76 -13.04 10.44
N ALA A 88 19.80 -11.82 10.99
CA ALA A 88 18.61 -11.08 11.40
C ALA A 88 17.69 -10.77 10.21
N MET A 89 18.24 -10.28 9.10
CA MET A 89 17.45 -9.99 7.89
C MET A 89 16.86 -11.27 7.28
N THR A 90 17.61 -12.37 7.27
CA THR A 90 17.11 -13.68 6.79
C THR A 90 15.98 -14.21 7.68
N ALA A 91 16.12 -14.07 9.00
CA ALA A 91 15.07 -14.45 9.93
C ALA A 91 13.80 -13.62 9.72
N LEU A 92 13.92 -12.31 9.51
CA LEU A 92 12.80 -11.43 9.19
C LEU A 92 12.14 -11.79 7.85
N ASP A 93 12.94 -12.08 6.81
CA ASP A 93 12.45 -12.52 5.49
C ASP A 93 11.60 -13.79 5.61
N THR A 94 12.06 -14.74 6.43
CA THR A 94 11.39 -16.02 6.65
C THR A 94 10.12 -15.85 7.50
N TRP A 95 10.17 -15.00 8.53
CA TRP A 95 9.04 -14.76 9.43
C TRP A 95 7.88 -14.03 8.74
N LEU A 96 8.19 -12.98 7.97
CA LEU A 96 7.17 -12.08 7.44
C LEU A 96 6.39 -12.63 6.23
N LYS A 97 6.76 -13.80 5.71
CA LYS A 97 6.21 -14.41 4.48
C LYS A 97 5.83 -13.36 3.43
N PRO A 98 6.80 -12.52 3.00
CA PRO A 98 6.52 -11.28 2.27
C PRO A 98 5.76 -11.49 0.96
N GLN A 99 5.88 -12.66 0.34
CA GLN A 99 5.11 -13.02 -0.86
C GLN A 99 3.60 -13.14 -0.60
N GLN A 100 3.19 -13.71 0.53
CA GLN A 100 1.76 -13.88 0.85
C GLN A 100 1.12 -12.52 1.17
N LYS A 101 1.75 -11.71 2.02
CA LYS A 101 1.30 -10.33 2.28
C LYS A 101 1.25 -9.50 1.01
N TRP A 102 2.25 -9.63 0.14
CA TRP A 102 2.25 -8.94 -1.14
C TRP A 102 1.05 -9.28 -2.02
N GLN A 103 0.69 -10.57 -2.08
CA GLN A 103 -0.48 -11.02 -2.83
C GLN A 103 -1.78 -10.43 -2.28
N ASP A 104 -1.96 -10.44 -0.95
CA ASP A 104 -3.15 -9.86 -0.29
C ASP A 104 -3.28 -8.34 -0.57
N PHE A 105 -2.16 -7.61 -0.58
CA PHE A 105 -2.13 -6.19 -0.96
C PHE A 105 -2.49 -5.96 -2.44
N MET A 106 -2.02 -6.82 -3.35
CA MET A 106 -2.32 -6.74 -4.78
C MET A 106 -3.80 -7.05 -5.04
N GLU A 107 -4.35 -8.07 -4.39
CA GLU A 107 -5.76 -8.45 -4.46
C GLU A 107 -6.67 -7.30 -4.01
N SER A 108 -6.37 -6.68 -2.86
CA SER A 108 -7.12 -5.54 -2.33
C SER A 108 -7.09 -4.33 -3.28
N ARG A 109 -5.94 -4.06 -3.90
CA ARG A 109 -5.76 -2.96 -4.86
C ARG A 109 -6.57 -3.22 -6.13
N ASP A 110 -6.50 -4.42 -6.68
CA ASP A 110 -7.15 -4.78 -7.94
C ASP A 110 -8.67 -4.82 -7.76
N ALA A 111 -9.16 -5.31 -6.62
CA ALA A 111 -10.57 -5.25 -6.25
C ALA A 111 -11.09 -3.81 -6.14
N LEU A 112 -10.31 -2.89 -5.56
CA LEU A 112 -10.67 -1.47 -5.51
C LEU A 112 -10.67 -0.83 -6.91
N ALA A 113 -9.73 -1.19 -7.78
CA ALA A 113 -9.70 -0.70 -9.16
C ALA A 113 -10.93 -1.16 -9.96
N LEU A 114 -11.33 -2.42 -9.79
CA LEU A 114 -12.55 -2.97 -10.38
C LEU A 114 -13.79 -2.23 -9.85
N LEU A 115 -13.89 -2.02 -8.54
CA LEU A 115 -15.02 -1.29 -7.95
C LEU A 115 -15.15 0.14 -8.50
N VAL A 116 -14.04 0.84 -8.75
CA VAL A 116 -14.06 2.16 -9.38
C VAL A 116 -14.60 2.10 -10.82
N ILE A 117 -14.24 1.06 -11.58
CA ILE A 117 -14.74 0.86 -12.95
C ILE A 117 -16.24 0.58 -12.91
N ASP A 118 -16.67 -0.36 -12.07
CA ASP A 118 -18.09 -0.73 -11.90
C ASP A 118 -18.93 0.49 -11.50
N PHE A 119 -18.42 1.29 -10.56
CA PHE A 119 -19.10 2.50 -10.12
C PHE A 119 -19.17 3.59 -11.20
N ARG A 120 -18.16 3.70 -12.07
CA ARG A 120 -18.25 4.55 -13.26
C ARG A 120 -19.24 4.04 -14.30
N HIS A 121 -19.52 2.74 -14.33
CA HIS A 121 -20.42 2.10 -15.30
C HIS A 121 -21.86 1.95 -14.80
N GLY A 122 -22.20 2.61 -13.69
CA GLY A 122 -23.57 2.70 -13.23
C GLY A 122 -23.91 1.81 -12.04
N LEU A 123 -22.92 1.26 -11.32
CA LEU A 123 -23.19 0.62 -10.03
C LEU A 123 -23.97 1.58 -9.12
N PRO A 124 -25.02 1.12 -8.42
CA PRO A 124 -25.77 1.92 -7.46
C PRO A 124 -24.88 2.47 -6.34
N PHE A 125 -25.22 3.65 -5.82
CA PHE A 125 -24.43 4.33 -4.79
C PHE A 125 -24.32 3.50 -3.51
N GLU A 126 -25.44 3.01 -2.97
CA GLU A 126 -25.46 2.18 -1.75
C GLU A 126 -24.61 0.92 -1.91
N GLU A 127 -24.70 0.26 -3.07
CA GLU A 127 -23.92 -0.96 -3.34
C GLU A 127 -22.43 -0.66 -3.45
N ALA A 128 -22.07 0.43 -4.13
CA ALA A 128 -20.69 0.89 -4.24
C ALA A 128 -20.10 1.27 -2.88
N HIS A 129 -20.88 1.96 -2.04
CA HIS A 129 -20.46 2.36 -0.71
C HIS A 129 -20.23 1.14 0.20
N LEU A 130 -21.14 0.16 0.17
CA LEU A 130 -21.06 -1.04 0.99
C LEU A 130 -19.88 -1.94 0.57
N ARG A 131 -19.66 -2.13 -0.74
CA ARG A 131 -18.48 -2.83 -1.24
C ARG A 131 -17.18 -2.10 -0.89
N PHE A 132 -17.19 -0.78 -0.91
CA PHE A 132 -16.03 0.01 -0.54
C PHE A 132 -15.69 -0.11 0.94
N SER A 133 -16.69 -0.08 1.84
CA SER A 133 -16.44 -0.28 3.27
C SER A 133 -15.94 -1.69 3.58
N ASP A 134 -16.53 -2.71 2.95
CA ASP A 134 -16.10 -4.10 3.09
C ASP A 134 -14.64 -4.28 2.60
N LEU A 135 -14.28 -3.75 1.42
CA LEU A 135 -12.89 -3.78 0.94
C LEU A 135 -11.91 -3.11 1.90
N ARG A 136 -12.30 -2.00 2.53
CA ARG A 136 -11.45 -1.32 3.52
C ARG A 136 -11.29 -2.14 4.80
N GLU A 137 -12.34 -2.83 5.24
CA GLU A 137 -12.28 -3.71 6.40
C GLU A 137 -11.44 -4.95 6.11
N GLN A 138 -11.65 -5.61 4.96
CA GLN A 138 -10.85 -6.74 4.52
C GLN A 138 -9.38 -6.36 4.37
N HIS A 139 -9.08 -5.23 3.72
CA HIS A 139 -7.72 -4.74 3.66
C HIS A 139 -7.18 -4.50 5.06
N ARG A 140 -7.93 -3.84 5.95
CA ARG A 140 -7.47 -3.60 7.31
C ARG A 140 -7.11 -4.92 7.98
N THR A 141 -7.99 -5.92 7.96
CA THR A 141 -7.80 -7.20 8.66
C THR A 141 -6.71 -8.08 8.05
N ARG A 142 -6.63 -8.17 6.72
CA ARG A 142 -5.65 -9.03 6.03
C ARG A 142 -4.25 -8.41 6.00
N ASN A 143 -4.16 -7.07 6.03
CA ASN A 143 -2.88 -6.36 5.92
C ASN A 143 -2.42 -5.70 7.24
N ILE A 144 -2.88 -6.20 8.41
CA ILE A 144 -2.29 -5.84 9.71
C ILE A 144 -0.87 -6.41 9.80
N PHE A 145 0.05 -5.63 10.37
CA PHE A 145 1.43 -6.05 10.61
C PHE A 145 1.50 -7.15 11.64
#